data_AF-A0AAN7SVY1-F1
#
_entry.id   AF-A0AAN7SVY1-F1
#
_cell.length_a   1.000
_cell.length_b   1.000
_cell.length_c   1.000
_cell.angle_alpha   90.00
_cell.angle_beta   90.00
_cell.angle_gamma   90.00
#
_symmetry.space_group_name_H-M   'P 1'
#
loop_
_entity.id
_entity.type
_entity.pdbx_description
1 polymer ?
#
loop_
_entity_poly.entity_id
_entity_poly.type
_entity_poly.pdbx_seq_one_letter_code
_entity_poly.pdbx_strand_id
1 'polypeptide(L)'
;MVQGKGAKNAYLSRLKTPEEVFKILIDSYRLRVVLDHSHRQEDHGIYYDPAKPFPEGLVWVKGDANADFQRYLDLVEESSVLPEWWRFENRMECLAEAVDDKNEDSILRTIDQEQLVTKYEGNMAIRNVLLIIAELVVGYDGKGRAKDDKWYQDFQEHLDLHPAERARLIEGTIEAVKNAGILPGQEG
;
A
#
# COMPACT_ATOMS: atom_id res chain seq x y z
N MET A 1 -8.62 -2.17 24.24
CA MET A 1 -9.38 -1.69 23.07
C MET A 1 -8.47 -0.65 22.42
N VAL A 2 -7.94 -0.82 21.22
CA VAL A 2 -8.63 -1.08 19.95
C VAL A 2 -7.70 -1.88 19.05
N GLN A 3 -8.08 -3.12 18.71
CA GLN A 3 -7.51 -3.83 17.56
C GLN A 3 -8.46 -3.52 16.40
N GLY A 4 -8.02 -2.66 15.49
CA GLY A 4 -8.76 -2.35 14.27
C GLY A 4 -8.94 -3.64 13.49
N LYS A 5 -10.18 -4.17 13.50
CA LYS A 5 -10.58 -5.20 12.55
C LYS A 5 -10.59 -4.51 11.19
N GLY A 6 -9.54 -4.71 10.39
CA GLY A 6 -9.55 -4.32 8.99
C GLY A 6 -10.78 -4.96 8.34
N ALA A 7 -11.71 -4.12 7.87
CA ALA A 7 -12.83 -4.61 7.09
C ALA A 7 -12.34 -4.91 5.66
N LYS A 8 -13.04 -5.81 4.97
CA LYS A 8 -12.58 -6.51 3.75
C LYS A 8 -12.05 -5.58 2.66
N ASN A 9 -10.77 -5.69 2.31
CA ASN A 9 -10.31 -5.33 0.97
C ASN A 9 -10.70 -6.40 -0.03
N ALA A 10 -11.28 -6.00 -1.16
CA ALA A 10 -11.69 -6.91 -2.22
C ALA A 10 -10.53 -7.68 -2.87
N TYR A 11 -9.30 -7.13 -2.91
CA TYR A 11 -8.16 -7.81 -3.52
C TYR A 11 -7.38 -8.70 -2.55
N LEU A 12 -6.79 -8.13 -1.48
CA LEU A 12 -5.94 -8.91 -0.56
C LEU A 12 -6.72 -10.04 0.14
N SER A 13 -8.01 -9.83 0.43
CA SER A 13 -8.85 -10.87 1.05
C SER A 13 -9.20 -12.03 0.11
N ARG A 14 -8.95 -11.90 -1.20
CA ARG A 14 -9.16 -12.98 -2.19
C ARG A 14 -7.90 -13.83 -2.40
N LEU A 15 -6.75 -13.35 -1.94
CA LEU A 15 -5.51 -14.12 -1.96
C LEU A 15 -5.66 -15.29 -0.98
N LYS A 16 -5.11 -16.44 -1.38
CA LYS A 16 -5.35 -17.71 -0.70
C LYS A 16 -4.35 -17.96 0.42
N THR A 17 -3.17 -17.37 0.33
CA THR A 17 -2.10 -17.60 1.31
C THR A 17 -1.54 -16.29 1.88
N PRO A 18 -1.00 -16.31 3.11
CA PRO A 18 -0.33 -15.15 3.68
C PRO A 18 0.84 -14.64 2.84
N GLU A 19 1.61 -15.56 2.25
CA GLU A 19 2.79 -15.24 1.43
C GLU A 19 2.40 -14.42 0.19
N GLU A 20 1.25 -14.73 -0.44
CA GLU A 20 0.73 -13.91 -1.53
C GLU A 20 0.40 -12.48 -1.07
N VAL A 21 -0.16 -12.32 0.13
CA VAL A 21 -0.43 -11.00 0.71
C VAL A 21 0.87 -10.25 1.01
N PHE A 22 1.85 -10.92 1.62
CA PHE A 22 3.15 -10.33 1.93
C PHE A 22 3.84 -9.83 0.68
N LYS A 23 3.89 -10.66 -0.37
CA LYS A 23 4.47 -10.31 -1.66
C LYS A 23 3.84 -9.04 -2.25
N ILE A 24 2.52 -8.94 -2.22
CA ILE A 24 1.80 -7.75 -2.70
C ILE A 24 2.11 -6.52 -1.86
N LEU A 25 2.13 -6.62 -0.53
CA LEU A 25 2.44 -5.49 0.36
C LEU A 25 3.88 -4.98 0.20
N ILE A 26 4.82 -5.90 0.06
CA ILE A 26 6.24 -5.57 -0.13
C ILE A 26 6.43 -4.91 -1.50
N ASP A 27 5.87 -5.48 -2.56
CA ASP A 27 5.98 -4.91 -3.90
C ASP A 27 5.22 -3.59 -4.06
N SER A 28 4.08 -3.40 -3.38
CA SER A 28 3.36 -2.13 -3.43
C SER A 28 4.17 -1.01 -2.77
N TYR A 29 4.84 -1.31 -1.65
CA TYR A 29 5.80 -0.40 -1.03
C TYR A 29 6.99 -0.11 -1.96
N ARG A 30 7.65 -1.15 -2.50
CA ARG A 30 8.82 -0.98 -3.38
C ARG A 30 8.48 -0.17 -4.63
N LEU A 31 7.32 -0.44 -5.24
CA LEU A 31 6.83 0.32 -6.38
C LEU A 31 6.60 1.77 -6.02
N ARG A 32 5.99 2.04 -4.87
CA ARG A 32 5.74 3.41 -4.40
C ARG A 32 7.04 4.18 -4.21
N VAL A 33 8.02 3.60 -3.52
CA VAL A 33 9.36 4.19 -3.31
C VAL A 33 10.03 4.54 -4.64
N VAL A 34 9.98 3.66 -5.63
CA VAL A 34 10.57 3.90 -6.96
C VAL A 34 9.87 5.07 -7.68
N LEU A 35 8.55 5.17 -7.57
CA LEU A 35 7.78 6.22 -8.24
C LEU A 35 7.95 7.59 -7.57
N ASP A 36 7.98 7.64 -6.25
CA ASP A 36 8.23 8.86 -5.48
C ASP A 36 9.64 9.40 -5.79
N HIS A 37 10.64 8.53 -5.84
CA HIS A 37 11.98 8.91 -6.31
C HIS A 37 11.98 9.41 -7.77
N SER A 38 11.41 8.65 -8.70
CA SER A 38 11.56 8.89 -10.14
C SER A 38 10.71 10.05 -10.68
N HIS A 39 9.54 10.29 -10.07
CA HIS A 39 8.57 11.25 -10.58
C HIS A 39 8.37 12.47 -9.68
N ARG A 40 8.65 12.34 -8.37
CA ARG A 40 8.40 13.38 -7.38
C ARG A 40 9.66 13.96 -6.76
N GLN A 41 10.84 13.36 -7.04
CA GLN A 41 12.11 13.71 -6.39
C GLN A 41 12.03 13.57 -4.86
N GLU A 42 11.25 12.59 -4.42
CA GLU A 42 11.00 12.28 -3.04
C GLU A 42 11.88 11.09 -2.62
N ASP A 43 13.07 11.37 -2.10
CA ASP A 43 14.03 10.34 -1.69
C ASP A 43 13.64 9.75 -0.32
N HIS A 44 13.27 8.47 -0.27
CA HIS A 44 13.03 7.69 0.95
C HIS A 44 13.23 6.18 0.69
N GLY A 45 13.03 5.35 1.72
CA GLY A 45 13.21 3.91 1.60
C GLY A 45 14.66 3.53 1.22
N ILE A 46 14.83 2.83 0.10
CA ILE A 46 16.17 2.48 -0.43
C ILE A 46 16.95 3.69 -0.94
N TYR A 47 16.28 4.80 -1.26
CA TYR A 47 16.90 6.04 -1.74
C TYR A 47 17.18 7.05 -0.61
N TYR A 48 16.89 6.69 0.64
CA TYR A 48 17.10 7.56 1.79
C TYR A 48 18.58 7.95 1.94
N ASP A 49 18.83 9.26 2.08
CA ASP A 49 20.14 9.84 2.39
C ASP A 49 20.04 10.63 3.70
N PRO A 50 20.73 10.22 4.78
CA PRO A 50 20.67 10.90 6.07
C PRO A 50 21.25 12.32 6.05
N ALA A 51 22.00 12.70 5.00
CA ALA A 51 22.49 14.06 4.81
C ALA A 51 21.44 15.00 4.19
N LYS A 52 20.34 14.47 3.64
CA LYS A 52 19.25 15.26 3.06
C LYS A 52 18.05 15.32 4.02
N PRO A 53 17.36 16.46 4.10
CA PRO A 53 16.08 16.51 4.79
C PRO A 53 15.05 15.64 4.05
N PHE A 54 14.07 15.11 4.79
CA PHE A 54 12.91 14.48 4.16
C PHE A 54 12.18 15.47 3.26
N PRO A 55 11.56 14.98 2.16
CA PRO A 55 10.72 15.81 1.32
C PRO A 55 9.57 16.43 2.13
N GLU A 56 9.32 17.73 1.93
CA GLU A 56 8.24 18.44 2.62
C GLU A 56 6.87 17.89 2.19
N GLY A 57 5.98 17.67 3.16
CA GLY A 57 4.60 17.25 2.91
C GLY A 57 4.35 15.75 2.89
N LEU A 58 5.40 14.92 2.87
CA LEU A 58 5.28 13.48 3.05
C LEU A 58 5.13 13.11 4.52
N VAL A 59 3.93 12.68 4.91
CA VAL A 59 3.61 12.33 6.31
C VAL A 59 3.86 10.87 6.66
N TRP A 60 4.25 10.07 5.68
CA TRP A 60 4.41 8.63 5.80
C TRP A 60 5.87 8.16 5.76
N VAL A 61 6.80 8.99 5.30
CA VAL A 61 8.21 8.59 5.17
C VAL A 61 8.95 8.66 6.51
N LYS A 62 9.89 7.74 6.74
CA LYS A 62 10.64 7.64 7.99
C LYS A 62 11.95 6.87 7.86
N GLY A 63 13.06 7.52 8.21
CA GLY A 63 14.38 6.88 8.35
C GLY A 63 14.85 6.12 7.11
N ASP A 64 15.60 5.05 7.36
CA ASP A 64 16.06 4.12 6.32
C ASP A 64 14.93 3.18 5.85
N ALA A 65 15.21 2.34 4.85
CA ALA A 65 14.25 1.39 4.29
C ALA A 65 13.49 0.55 5.33
N ASN A 66 14.14 0.18 6.44
CA ASN A 66 13.51 -0.64 7.47
C ASN A 66 12.52 0.18 8.31
N ALA A 67 12.92 1.40 8.70
CA ALA A 67 12.03 2.31 9.42
C ALA A 67 10.85 2.77 8.55
N ASP A 68 11.11 2.95 7.25
CA ASP A 68 10.15 3.42 6.26
C ASP A 68 9.10 2.34 5.95
N PHE A 69 9.53 1.10 5.77
CA PHE A 69 8.63 -0.03 5.57
C PHE A 69 7.81 -0.37 6.83
N GLN A 70 8.38 -0.26 8.02
CA GLN A 70 7.59 -0.41 9.26
C GLN A 70 6.49 0.65 9.35
N ARG A 71 6.80 1.90 8.97
CA ARG A 71 5.82 2.98 8.91
C ARG A 71 4.76 2.72 7.83
N TYR A 72 5.13 2.14 6.69
CA TYR A 72 4.18 1.66 5.69
C TYR A 72 3.24 0.61 6.28
N LEU A 73 3.76 -0.41 6.98
CA LEU A 73 2.93 -1.44 7.62
C LEU A 73 1.97 -0.89 8.69
N ASP A 74 2.39 0.13 9.45
CA ASP A 74 1.48 0.84 10.38
C ASP A 74 0.27 1.40 9.62
N LEU A 75 0.50 2.02 8.45
CA LEU A 75 -0.56 2.57 7.62
C LEU A 75 -1.40 1.48 6.93
N VAL A 76 -0.78 0.36 6.55
CA VAL A 76 -1.50 -0.81 6.01
C VAL A 76 -2.52 -1.31 7.04
N GLU A 77 -2.13 -1.40 8.31
CA GLU A 77 -3.01 -1.83 9.41
C GLU A 77 -4.13 -0.84 9.72
N GLU A 78 -3.97 0.43 9.34
CA GLU A 78 -5.01 1.47 9.47
C GLU A 78 -5.93 1.60 8.24
N SER A 79 -5.50 1.16 7.05
CA SER A 79 -6.13 1.49 5.76
C SER A 79 -7.29 0.55 5.35
N SER A 80 -7.73 -0.35 6.23
CA SER A 80 -8.75 -1.38 5.93
C SER A 80 -8.43 -2.21 4.69
N VAL A 81 -7.16 -2.28 4.28
CA VAL A 81 -6.76 -3.04 3.09
C VAL A 81 -6.51 -4.52 3.39
N LEU A 82 -6.40 -4.90 4.66
CA LEU A 82 -5.95 -6.21 5.07
C LEU A 82 -7.08 -7.25 5.14
N PRO A 83 -6.75 -8.54 4.94
CA PRO A 83 -7.68 -9.63 5.22
C PRO A 83 -8.04 -9.72 6.71
N GLU A 84 -9.23 -10.22 7.01
CA GLU A 84 -9.73 -10.37 8.41
C GLU A 84 -8.87 -11.30 9.28
N TRP A 85 -8.07 -12.17 8.66
CA TRP A 85 -7.16 -13.07 9.37
C TRP A 85 -5.82 -12.42 9.74
N TRP A 86 -5.49 -11.23 9.24
CA TRP A 86 -4.20 -10.58 9.51
C TRP A 86 -4.01 -10.31 11.01
N ARG A 87 -2.91 -10.80 11.59
CA ARG A 87 -2.52 -10.58 12.99
C ARG A 87 -1.07 -10.12 13.09
N PHE A 88 -0.66 -9.85 14.33
CA PHE A 88 0.69 -9.39 14.65
C PHE A 88 1.77 -10.36 14.14
N GLU A 89 1.51 -11.67 14.22
CA GLU A 89 2.42 -12.70 13.71
C GLU A 89 2.67 -12.55 12.20
N ASN A 90 1.62 -12.28 11.43
CA ASN A 90 1.74 -12.03 9.99
C ASN A 90 2.52 -10.77 9.68
N ARG A 91 2.36 -9.71 10.50
CA ARG A 91 3.18 -8.50 10.39
C ARG A 91 4.66 -8.82 10.59
N MET A 92 5.00 -9.63 11.59
CA MET A 92 6.39 -10.00 11.88
C MET A 92 7.00 -10.87 10.77
N GLU A 93 6.24 -11.82 10.24
CA GLU A 93 6.66 -12.65 9.09
C GLU A 93 6.86 -11.80 7.83
N CYS A 94 5.89 -10.92 7.51
CA CYS A 94 6.01 -9.99 6.39
C CYS A 94 7.24 -9.09 6.52
N LEU A 95 7.51 -8.57 7.71
CA LEU A 95 8.70 -7.78 7.97
C LEU A 95 9.99 -8.60 7.79
N ALA A 96 10.02 -9.84 8.27
CA ALA A 96 11.17 -10.72 8.13
C ALA A 96 11.47 -11.03 6.65
N GLU A 97 10.44 -11.33 5.85
CA GLU A 97 10.59 -11.54 4.41
C GLU A 97 11.04 -10.29 3.66
N ALA A 98 10.53 -9.12 4.06
CA ALA A 98 10.84 -7.84 3.45
C ALA A 98 12.32 -7.47 3.60
N VAL A 99 12.90 -7.71 4.79
CA VAL A 99 14.27 -7.27 5.12
C VAL A 99 15.34 -8.33 4.87
N ASP A 100 14.97 -9.53 4.42
CA ASP A 100 15.92 -10.58 4.05
C ASP A 100 16.68 -10.18 2.77
N ASP A 101 17.97 -9.86 2.89
CA ASP A 101 18.81 -9.42 1.77
C ASP A 101 19.02 -10.51 0.70
N LYS A 102 18.76 -11.78 1.04
CA LYS A 102 18.80 -12.91 0.11
C LYS A 102 17.51 -13.05 -0.68
N ASN A 103 16.42 -12.43 -0.22
CA ASN A 103 15.17 -12.42 -0.95
C ASN A 103 15.26 -11.42 -2.11
N GLU A 104 14.98 -11.89 -3.33
CA GLU A 104 14.91 -11.02 -4.52
C GLU A 104 13.78 -9.97 -4.41
N ASP A 105 12.78 -10.28 -3.57
CA ASP A 105 11.65 -9.43 -3.30
C ASP A 105 11.87 -8.46 -2.12
N SER A 106 13.09 -8.42 -1.58
CA SER A 106 13.43 -7.55 -0.46
C SER A 106 13.21 -6.06 -0.75
N ILE A 107 12.83 -5.31 0.29
CA ILE A 107 12.75 -3.84 0.28
C ILE A 107 14.12 -3.17 0.12
N LEU A 108 15.21 -3.93 0.29
CA LEU A 108 16.58 -3.50 0.07
C LEU A 108 16.97 -3.55 -1.42
N ARG A 109 16.01 -3.83 -2.31
CA ARG A 109 16.18 -3.90 -3.76
C ARG A 109 15.09 -3.09 -4.45
N THR A 110 15.44 -2.42 -5.55
CA THR A 110 14.45 -1.78 -6.42
C THR A 110 13.56 -2.83 -7.08
N ILE A 111 12.34 -2.44 -7.44
CA ILE A 111 11.42 -3.31 -8.18
C ILE A 111 11.60 -3.10 -9.68
N ASP A 112 11.71 -4.20 -10.44
CA ASP A 112 11.72 -4.16 -11.91
C ASP A 112 10.28 -4.12 -12.43
N GLN A 113 9.85 -2.95 -12.89
CA GLN A 113 8.49 -2.74 -13.38
C GLN A 113 8.19 -3.53 -14.67
N GLU A 114 9.21 -3.83 -15.49
CA GLU A 114 9.03 -4.56 -16.75
C GLU A 114 8.76 -6.05 -16.50
N GLN A 115 9.32 -6.59 -15.41
CA GLN A 115 9.17 -8.00 -15.04
C GLN A 115 7.97 -8.30 -14.15
N LEU A 116 7.22 -7.28 -13.69
CA LEU A 116 6.06 -7.45 -12.83
C LEU A 116 5.03 -8.44 -13.40
N VAL A 117 4.72 -8.34 -14.68
CA VAL A 117 3.74 -9.24 -15.33
C VAL A 117 4.23 -10.69 -15.29
N THR A 118 5.50 -10.94 -15.59
CA THR A 118 6.09 -12.27 -15.54
C THR A 118 6.15 -12.81 -14.09
N LYS A 119 6.56 -11.97 -13.14
CA LYS A 119 6.62 -12.30 -11.70
C LYS A 119 5.27 -12.72 -11.11
N TYR A 120 4.19 -12.24 -11.70
CA TYR A 120 2.81 -12.54 -11.30
C TYR A 120 2.05 -13.33 -12.37
N GLU A 121 2.75 -14.26 -13.04
CA GLU A 121 2.16 -15.30 -13.89
C GLU A 121 1.28 -14.78 -15.03
N GLY A 122 1.65 -13.64 -15.62
CA GLY A 122 0.92 -13.02 -16.72
C GLY A 122 -0.25 -12.14 -16.28
N ASN A 123 -0.37 -11.81 -14.98
CA ASN A 123 -1.38 -10.89 -14.50
C ASN A 123 -1.11 -9.46 -15.00
N MET A 124 -1.73 -9.09 -16.12
CA MET A 124 -1.61 -7.77 -16.74
C MET A 124 -2.10 -6.62 -15.86
N ALA A 125 -2.94 -6.90 -14.85
CA ALA A 125 -3.47 -5.88 -13.93
C ALA A 125 -2.57 -5.62 -12.72
N ILE A 126 -1.51 -6.40 -12.51
CA ILE A 126 -0.75 -6.38 -11.25
C ILE A 126 -0.15 -5.02 -10.92
N ARG A 127 0.40 -4.31 -11.90
CA ARG A 127 0.97 -2.98 -11.67
C ARG A 127 -0.08 -2.02 -11.11
N ASN A 128 -1.29 -2.07 -11.65
CA ASN A 128 -2.39 -1.23 -11.18
C ASN A 128 -2.87 -1.64 -9.79
N VAL A 129 -2.89 -2.94 -9.48
CA VAL A 129 -3.16 -3.45 -8.13
C VAL A 129 -2.17 -2.89 -7.12
N LEU A 130 -0.87 -2.99 -7.40
CA LEU A 130 0.19 -2.51 -6.50
C LEU A 130 0.09 -1.00 -6.27
N LEU A 131 -0.14 -0.22 -7.33
CA LEU A 131 -0.37 1.22 -7.25
C LEU A 131 -1.58 1.55 -6.38
N ILE A 132 -2.71 0.90 -6.63
CA ILE A 132 -3.95 1.10 -5.87
C ILE A 132 -3.72 0.84 -4.39
N ILE A 133 -3.04 -0.27 -4.04
CA ILE A 133 -2.77 -0.61 -2.65
C ILE A 133 -1.86 0.45 -2.02
N ALA A 134 -0.80 0.86 -2.71
CA ALA A 134 0.07 1.93 -2.22
C ALA A 134 -0.71 3.23 -1.93
N GLU A 135 -1.52 3.69 -2.88
CA GLU A 135 -2.31 4.93 -2.71
C GLU A 135 -3.35 4.82 -1.60
N LEU A 136 -4.01 3.66 -1.44
CA LEU A 136 -4.93 3.42 -0.33
C LEU A 136 -4.23 3.46 1.04
N VAL A 137 -2.97 3.02 1.09
CA VAL A 137 -2.17 2.96 2.32
C VAL A 137 -1.59 4.32 2.68
N VAL A 138 -0.84 4.96 1.79
CA VAL A 138 -0.07 6.17 2.11
C VAL A 138 -0.78 7.47 1.73
N GLY A 139 -1.85 7.37 0.93
CA GLY A 139 -2.59 8.52 0.43
C GLY A 139 -2.10 9.05 -0.91
N TYR A 140 -3.01 9.73 -1.61
CA TYR A 140 -2.75 10.42 -2.88
C TYR A 140 -1.66 11.48 -2.67
N ASP A 141 -0.61 11.40 -3.49
CA ASP A 141 0.63 12.20 -3.34
C ASP A 141 1.30 12.10 -1.96
N GLY A 142 1.04 11.05 -1.18
CA GLY A 142 1.63 10.92 0.17
C GLY A 142 1.10 11.96 1.17
N LYS A 143 0.00 12.65 0.85
CA LYS A 143 -0.66 13.68 1.69
C LYS A 143 -1.53 13.07 2.80
N GLY A 144 -1.34 11.79 3.08
CA GLY A 144 -2.01 11.02 4.12
C GLY A 144 -3.28 10.33 3.64
N ARG A 145 -3.72 9.37 4.48
CA ARG A 145 -4.86 8.47 4.23
C ARG A 145 -6.12 9.17 3.74
N ALA A 146 -6.99 8.40 3.09
CA ALA A 146 -8.34 8.85 2.74
C ALA A 146 -9.04 9.48 3.95
N LYS A 147 -9.57 10.70 3.78
CA LYS A 147 -10.17 11.49 4.85
C LYS A 147 -11.68 11.62 4.73
N ASP A 148 -12.20 11.58 3.50
CA ASP A 148 -13.60 11.83 3.17
C ASP A 148 -13.97 11.14 1.84
N ASP A 149 -15.27 11.18 1.49
CA ASP A 149 -15.79 10.63 0.22
C ASP A 149 -15.17 11.34 -1.01
N LYS A 150 -14.79 12.61 -0.87
CA LYS A 150 -14.17 13.39 -1.95
C LYS A 150 -12.79 12.85 -2.29
N TRP A 151 -11.98 12.49 -1.31
CA TRP A 151 -10.69 11.83 -1.52
C TRP A 151 -10.86 10.56 -2.35
N TYR A 152 -11.88 9.74 -2.04
CA TYR A 152 -12.15 8.51 -2.79
C TYR A 152 -12.63 8.78 -4.22
N GLN A 153 -13.47 9.80 -4.42
CA GLN A 153 -13.89 10.24 -5.76
C GLN A 153 -12.69 10.71 -6.58
N ASP A 154 -11.89 11.60 -6.02
CA ASP A 154 -10.67 12.12 -6.66
C ASP A 154 -9.70 10.96 -6.97
N PHE A 155 -9.47 10.04 -6.03
CA PHE A 155 -8.65 8.85 -6.24
C PHE A 155 -9.20 7.97 -7.38
N GLN A 156 -10.52 7.74 -7.41
CA GLN A 156 -11.17 6.97 -8.47
C GLN A 156 -11.01 7.62 -9.84
N GLU A 157 -11.09 8.95 -9.94
CA GLU A 157 -10.90 9.70 -11.19
C GLU A 157 -9.46 9.61 -11.71
N HIS A 158 -8.48 9.45 -10.82
CA HIS A 158 -7.07 9.28 -11.18
C HIS A 158 -6.70 7.85 -11.59
N LEU A 159 -7.53 6.86 -11.27
CA LEU A 159 -7.34 5.51 -11.76
C LEU A 159 -7.78 5.44 -13.23
N ASP A 160 -6.81 5.43 -14.15
CA ASP A 160 -7.05 5.15 -15.57
C ASP A 160 -7.35 3.65 -15.79
N LEU A 161 -8.48 3.22 -15.25
CA LEU A 161 -8.99 1.86 -15.29
C LEU A 161 -10.42 1.85 -15.77
N HIS A 162 -10.81 0.78 -16.46
CA HIS A 162 -12.21 0.52 -16.77
C HIS A 162 -13.04 0.44 -15.47
N PRO A 163 -14.24 1.04 -15.38
CA PRO A 163 -15.05 1.08 -14.15
C PRO A 163 -15.29 -0.29 -13.50
N ALA A 164 -15.50 -1.34 -14.30
CA ALA A 164 -15.69 -2.71 -13.80
C ALA A 164 -14.43 -3.28 -13.11
N GLU A 165 -13.24 -2.96 -13.64
CA GLU A 165 -11.97 -3.39 -13.06
C GLU A 165 -11.69 -2.63 -11.76
N ARG A 166 -12.03 -1.33 -11.73
CA ARG A 166 -11.98 -0.50 -10.52
C ARG A 166 -12.83 -1.11 -9.40
N ALA A 167 -14.11 -1.37 -9.67
CA ALA A 167 -15.02 -1.96 -8.67
C ALA A 167 -14.48 -3.30 -8.15
N ARG A 168 -14.01 -4.18 -9.04
CA ARG A 168 -13.43 -5.47 -8.68
C ARG A 168 -12.26 -5.35 -7.69
N LEU A 169 -11.45 -4.29 -7.80
CA LEU A 169 -10.21 -4.12 -7.04
C LEU A 169 -10.40 -3.39 -5.70
N ILE A 170 -11.29 -2.39 -5.61
CA ILE A 170 -11.35 -1.49 -4.44
C ILE A 170 -12.72 -1.34 -3.77
N GLU A 171 -13.81 -1.87 -4.35
CA GLU A 171 -15.17 -1.66 -3.82
C GLU A 171 -15.30 -2.10 -2.35
N GLY A 172 -14.79 -3.28 -2.01
CA GLY A 172 -14.80 -3.77 -0.62
C GLY A 172 -14.06 -2.85 0.35
N THR A 173 -12.91 -2.30 -0.06
CA THR A 173 -12.13 -1.38 0.78
C THR A 173 -12.88 -0.07 1.04
N ILE A 174 -13.60 0.44 0.03
CA ILE A 174 -14.41 1.66 0.16
C ILE A 174 -15.59 1.43 1.11
N GLU A 175 -16.30 0.31 0.96
CA GLU A 175 -17.39 -0.06 1.87
C GLU A 175 -16.89 -0.24 3.31
N ALA A 176 -15.74 -0.88 3.48
CA ALA A 176 -15.08 -1.08 4.76
C ALA A 176 -14.80 0.24 5.49
N VAL A 177 -14.20 1.21 4.79
CA VAL A 177 -13.88 2.52 5.36
C VAL A 177 -15.13 3.33 5.70
N LYS A 178 -16.18 3.27 4.85
CA LYS A 178 -17.49 3.88 5.14
C LYS A 178 -18.12 3.29 6.41
N ASN A 179 -18.13 1.96 6.53
CA ASN A 179 -18.75 1.26 7.65
C ASN A 179 -17.99 1.44 8.98
N ALA A 180 -16.68 1.66 8.93
CA ALA A 180 -15.86 1.84 10.13
C ALA A 180 -16.03 3.23 10.79
N GLY A 181 -16.81 4.15 10.19
CA GLY A 181 -17.02 5.50 10.73
C GLY A 181 -15.74 6.33 10.81
N ILE A 182 -14.69 5.92 10.09
CA ILE A 182 -13.40 6.62 10.02
C ILE A 182 -13.53 7.89 9.15
N LEU A 183 -14.62 8.01 8.40
CA LEU A 183 -15.02 9.22 7.68
C LEU A 183 -15.84 10.13 8.61
N PRO A 184 -15.40 11.37 8.90
CA PRO A 184 -16.27 12.34 9.52
C PRO A 184 -17.32 12.80 8.49
N GLY A 185 -18.59 12.49 8.78
CA GLY A 185 -19.74 13.18 8.18
C GLY A 185 -20.56 12.36 7.19
N GLN A 186 -21.51 11.59 7.72
CA GLN A 186 -22.88 11.60 7.21
C GLN A 186 -23.82 11.75 8.40
N GLU A 187 -24.04 13.01 8.83
CA GLU A 187 -25.32 13.32 9.46
C GLU A 187 -26.35 13.45 8.32
N GLY A 188 -27.49 12.79 8.52
CA GLY A 188 -28.51 12.56 7.49
C GLY A 188 -29.36 13.76 7.09
#